data_AF-A0A1R1Y3T0-F1
#
_entry.id   AF-A0A1R1Y3T0-F1
#
_cell.length_a   1.000
_cell.length_b   1.000
_cell.length_c   1.000
_cell.angle_alpha   90.00
_cell.angle_beta   90.00
_cell.angle_gamma   90.00
#
_symmetry.space_group_name_H-M   'P 1'
#
loop_
_entity.id
_entity.type
_entity.pdbx_description
1 polymer ?
#
loop_
_entity_poly.entity_id
_entity_poly.type
_entity_poly.pdbx_seq_one_letter_code
_entity_poly.pdbx_strand_id
1 'polypeptide(L)'
;MNIKPRDQSRGKVQVIDATKVGDSKGKSFGNNTKLEYKLFMSSKIDMVTKTAAEHLASSKTKKSRTEGGDEEEEEGRQRDKELKELLDTSRLIDELSNSAVAGKERLKYQEKKMMQLGLDKKKKERKPRDLFYGIQEKKQTKASKEIEQARLRGVLTNSVKRQIEEKHLVAEINDMKSGTGSGGKKRKSSSGGVNLDKGRFRNGTLFVSKAAIKKNETTNKKSAFRRS
;
A
#
# COMPACT_ATOMS: atom_id res chain seq x y z
N MET A 1 -78.04 39.03 -20.58
CA MET A 1 -77.05 38.80 -21.66
C MET A 1 -76.24 40.08 -21.83
N ASN A 2 -74.96 40.07 -21.47
CA ASN A 2 -74.08 41.24 -21.58
C ASN A 2 -72.90 40.89 -22.49
N ILE A 3 -72.99 41.30 -23.75
CA ILE A 3 -71.94 41.15 -24.75
C ILE A 3 -71.03 42.38 -24.60
N LYS A 4 -69.77 42.16 -24.18
CA LYS A 4 -68.77 43.23 -24.16
C LYS A 4 -68.27 43.49 -25.60
N PRO A 5 -67.99 44.76 -25.95
CA PRO A 5 -67.57 45.13 -27.30
C PRO A 5 -66.18 44.57 -27.64
N ARG A 6 -66.03 44.18 -28.91
CA ARG A 6 -64.81 43.65 -29.53
C ARG A 6 -63.78 44.76 -29.65
N ASP A 7 -62.66 44.60 -28.95
CA ASP A 7 -61.57 45.57 -28.95
C ASP A 7 -60.90 45.62 -30.34
N GLN A 8 -61.05 46.76 -31.02
CA GLN A 8 -60.44 47.04 -32.32
C GLN A 8 -59.00 47.50 -32.10
N SER A 9 -58.10 46.56 -31.75
CA SER A 9 -56.67 46.84 -31.80
C SER A 9 -56.19 46.74 -33.26
N ARG A 10 -56.03 47.91 -33.87
CA ARG A 10 -55.41 48.11 -35.19
C ARG A 10 -54.10 47.33 -35.25
N GLY A 11 -54.01 46.35 -36.14
CA GLY A 11 -52.79 45.60 -36.40
C GLY A 11 -51.66 46.56 -36.81
N LYS A 12 -50.64 46.69 -35.96
CA LYS A 12 -49.42 47.42 -36.32
C LYS A 12 -48.52 46.46 -37.07
N VAL A 13 -48.29 46.70 -38.36
CA VAL A 13 -47.28 45.99 -39.15
C VAL A 13 -45.93 46.65 -38.84
N GLN A 14 -45.03 45.91 -38.18
CA GLN A 14 -43.62 46.29 -38.06
C GLN A 14 -42.89 45.88 -39.34
N VAL A 15 -42.46 46.86 -40.13
CA VAL A 15 -41.53 46.63 -41.25
C VAL A 15 -40.12 46.81 -40.70
N ILE A 16 -39.35 45.72 -40.68
CA ILE A 16 -37.95 45.71 -40.26
C ILE A 16 -37.11 45.93 -41.52
N ASP A 17 -36.29 46.97 -41.51
CA ASP A 17 -35.38 47.29 -42.60
C ASP A 17 -34.17 46.33 -42.56
N ALA A 18 -34.13 45.35 -43.47
CA ALA A 18 -33.12 44.28 -43.48
C ALA A 18 -31.70 44.78 -43.82
N THR A 19 -31.55 46.03 -44.27
CA THR A 19 -30.26 46.60 -44.68
C THR A 19 -29.37 47.03 -43.52
N LYS A 20 -29.90 47.11 -42.29
CA LYS A 20 -29.12 47.36 -41.05
C LYS A 20 -28.86 46.11 -40.21
N VAL A 21 -29.25 44.92 -40.68
CA VAL A 21 -28.84 43.64 -40.07
C VAL A 21 -27.43 43.30 -40.59
N GLY A 22 -26.47 44.17 -40.25
CA GLY A 22 -25.06 43.93 -40.48
C GLY A 22 -24.49 43.02 -39.38
N ASP A 23 -23.97 41.87 -39.79
CA ASP A 23 -22.88 41.11 -39.18
C ASP A 23 -22.91 40.84 -37.66
N SER A 24 -24.06 40.50 -37.09
CA SER A 24 -24.04 39.66 -35.89
C SER A 24 -23.92 38.21 -36.32
N LYS A 25 -22.68 37.71 -36.43
CA LYS A 25 -22.43 36.26 -36.36
C LYS A 25 -23.25 35.74 -35.20
N GLY A 26 -24.20 34.85 -35.49
CA GLY A 26 -25.17 34.34 -34.53
C GLY A 26 -24.49 34.01 -33.21
N LYS A 27 -25.09 34.47 -32.10
CA LYS A 27 -24.61 34.24 -30.72
C LYS A 27 -23.96 32.86 -30.64
N SER A 28 -22.63 32.82 -30.49
CA SER A 28 -21.94 31.55 -30.35
C SER A 28 -22.48 30.88 -29.09
N PHE A 29 -23.05 29.67 -29.23
CA PHE A 29 -23.55 28.83 -28.14
C PHE A 29 -22.42 28.26 -27.26
N GLY A 30 -21.38 29.05 -26.99
CA GLY A 30 -20.16 28.62 -26.28
C GLY A 30 -20.35 28.40 -24.78
N ASN A 31 -21.51 28.77 -24.22
CA ASN A 31 -21.79 28.67 -22.78
C ASN A 31 -22.97 27.73 -22.47
N ASN A 32 -23.29 26.77 -23.35
CA ASN A 32 -24.25 25.72 -22.95
C ASN A 32 -23.59 24.85 -21.89
N THR A 33 -24.09 24.91 -20.66
CA THR A 33 -23.65 24.02 -19.59
C THR A 33 -23.88 22.57 -20.03
N LYS A 34 -23.01 21.64 -19.62
CA LYS A 34 -23.11 20.21 -20.00
C LYS A 34 -24.50 19.59 -19.73
N LEU A 35 -25.27 20.22 -18.84
CA LEU A 35 -26.66 19.89 -18.52
C LEU A 35 -27.63 20.32 -19.63
N GLU A 36 -27.51 21.52 -20.18
CA GLU A 36 -28.36 22.04 -21.27
C GLU A 36 -28.18 21.23 -22.55
N TYR A 37 -26.94 20.84 -22.88
CA TYR A 37 -26.68 19.97 -24.02
C TYR A 37 -27.33 18.60 -23.86
N LYS A 38 -27.29 18.01 -22.66
CA LYS A 38 -27.94 16.73 -22.37
C LYS A 38 -29.46 16.81 -22.42
N LEU A 39 -30.05 17.89 -21.93
CA LEU A 39 -31.49 18.13 -22.00
C LEU A 39 -31.95 18.25 -23.46
N PHE A 40 -31.24 19.05 -24.25
CA PHE A 40 -31.53 19.24 -25.66
C PHE A 40 -31.37 17.97 -26.52
N MET A 41 -30.36 17.14 -26.22
CA MET A 41 -30.12 15.87 -26.91
C MET A 41 -30.99 14.71 -26.39
N SER A 42 -31.80 14.92 -25.36
CA SER A 42 -32.66 13.85 -24.84
C SER A 42 -33.89 13.65 -25.73
N SER A 43 -34.24 12.39 -25.99
CA SER A 43 -35.40 12.02 -26.82
C SER A 43 -36.76 12.24 -26.14
N LYS A 44 -36.77 12.79 -24.92
CA LYS A 44 -37.98 13.03 -24.12
C LYS A 44 -38.40 14.49 -24.24
N ILE A 45 -39.50 14.73 -24.98
CA ILE A 45 -39.99 16.07 -25.32
C ILE A 45 -40.36 16.89 -24.07
N ASP A 46 -40.82 16.24 -23.00
CA ASP A 46 -41.15 16.87 -21.71
C ASP A 46 -39.96 17.55 -21.00
N MET A 47 -38.72 17.25 -21.42
CA MET A 47 -37.49 17.79 -20.83
C MET A 47 -37.01 19.06 -21.54
N VAL A 48 -37.47 19.32 -22.77
CA VAL A 48 -37.04 20.46 -23.59
C VAL A 48 -37.79 21.74 -23.22
N THR A 49 -38.99 21.62 -22.64
CA THR A 49 -39.84 22.76 -22.25
C THR A 49 -39.54 23.31 -20.85
N LYS A 50 -38.70 22.63 -20.06
CA LYS A 50 -38.34 23.01 -18.68
C LYS A 50 -36.99 23.70 -18.65
N THR A 51 -36.88 24.76 -17.86
CA THR A 51 -35.62 25.52 -17.75
C THR A 51 -34.60 24.75 -16.90
N ALA A 52 -33.29 24.93 -17.17
CA ALA A 52 -32.22 24.20 -16.47
C ALA A 52 -32.25 24.36 -14.93
N ALA A 53 -32.82 25.48 -14.43
CA ALA A 53 -33.02 25.73 -13.01
C ALA A 53 -34.07 24.81 -12.36
N GLU A 54 -35.14 24.43 -13.08
CA GLU A 54 -36.19 23.53 -12.59
C GLU A 54 -35.69 22.09 -12.50
N HIS A 55 -34.78 21.70 -13.39
CA HIS A 55 -34.15 20.39 -13.35
C HIS A 55 -33.18 20.21 -12.17
N LEU A 56 -32.42 21.26 -11.82
CA LEU A 56 -31.56 21.30 -10.63
C LEU A 56 -32.35 21.24 -9.32
N ALA A 57 -33.57 21.79 -9.30
CA ALA A 57 -34.48 21.66 -8.15
C ALA A 57 -35.03 20.24 -8.02
N SER A 58 -35.35 19.56 -9.13
CA SER A 58 -35.82 18.16 -9.11
C SER A 58 -34.71 17.11 -8.90
N SER A 59 -33.44 17.44 -9.14
CA SER A 59 -32.32 16.51 -8.97
C SER A 59 -31.76 16.50 -7.54
N LYS A 60 -32.17 17.45 -6.67
CA LYS A 60 -31.77 17.47 -5.25
C LYS A 60 -32.60 16.52 -4.37
N THR A 61 -33.68 15.92 -4.89
CA THR A 61 -34.57 15.04 -4.12
C THR A 61 -34.48 13.56 -4.51
N LYS A 62 -33.53 13.17 -5.36
CA LYS A 62 -33.24 11.75 -5.65
C LYS A 62 -31.75 11.42 -5.51
N LYS A 63 -31.27 11.41 -4.26
CA LYS A 63 -30.41 10.29 -3.84
C LYS A 63 -31.36 9.12 -3.55
N SER A 64 -31.81 8.47 -4.62
CA SER A 64 -32.34 7.11 -4.50
C SER A 64 -31.20 6.28 -3.96
N ARG A 65 -31.43 5.68 -2.79
CA ARG A 65 -30.69 4.53 -2.27
C ARG A 65 -30.34 3.61 -3.43
N THR A 66 -29.05 3.47 -3.69
CA THR A 66 -28.53 2.33 -4.42
C THR A 66 -28.57 1.18 -3.42
N GLU A 67 -29.34 0.14 -3.70
CA GLU A 67 -29.53 -1.01 -2.78
C GLU A 67 -28.23 -1.73 -2.39
N GLY A 68 -27.09 -1.45 -3.08
CA GLY A 68 -25.75 -1.91 -2.67
C GLY A 68 -24.93 -0.94 -1.79
N GLY A 69 -25.43 0.27 -1.51
CA GLY A 69 -24.73 1.24 -0.65
C GLY A 69 -25.10 1.11 0.84
N ASP A 70 -26.30 0.61 1.13
CA ASP A 70 -26.73 0.36 2.51
C ASP A 70 -26.00 -0.88 3.08
N GLU A 71 -25.72 -1.91 2.25
CA GLU A 71 -24.91 -3.07 2.66
C GLU A 71 -23.44 -2.69 2.92
N GLU A 72 -22.81 -1.87 2.07
CA GLU A 72 -21.43 -1.40 2.30
C GLU A 72 -21.30 -0.48 3.52
N GLU A 73 -22.30 0.37 3.80
CA GLU A 73 -22.35 1.17 5.03
C GLU A 73 -22.59 0.32 6.28
N GLU A 74 -23.44 -0.72 6.20
CA GLU A 74 -23.68 -1.64 7.29
C GLU A 74 -22.47 -2.53 7.58
N GLU A 75 -21.80 -3.04 6.55
CA GLU A 75 -20.52 -3.73 6.68
C GLU A 75 -19.44 -2.80 7.27
N GLY A 76 -19.40 -1.54 6.86
CA GLY A 76 -18.52 -0.53 7.45
C GLY A 76 -18.78 -0.33 8.94
N ARG A 77 -20.05 -0.22 9.34
CA ARG A 77 -20.44 -0.11 10.75
C ARG A 77 -20.15 -1.38 11.55
N GLN A 78 -20.28 -2.56 10.95
CA GLN A 78 -19.92 -3.82 11.57
C GLN A 78 -18.41 -3.93 11.78
N ARG A 79 -17.61 -3.61 10.75
CA ARG A 79 -16.14 -3.56 10.86
C ARG A 79 -15.66 -2.54 11.88
N ASP A 80 -16.31 -1.38 11.97
CA ASP A 80 -15.98 -0.36 12.98
C ASP A 80 -16.36 -0.82 14.40
N LYS A 81 -17.47 -1.55 14.57
CA LYS A 81 -17.85 -2.16 15.86
C LYS A 81 -16.86 -3.25 16.26
N GLU A 82 -16.52 -4.15 15.35
CA GLU A 82 -15.53 -5.20 15.58
C GLU A 82 -14.16 -4.60 15.92
N LEU A 83 -13.74 -3.55 15.20
CA LEU A 83 -12.51 -2.83 15.49
C LEU A 83 -12.55 -2.20 16.89
N LYS A 84 -13.68 -1.59 17.27
CA LYS A 84 -13.86 -1.01 18.60
C LYS A 84 -13.82 -2.08 19.70
N GLU A 85 -14.49 -3.20 19.51
CA GLU A 85 -14.44 -4.33 20.46
C GLU A 85 -13.02 -4.91 20.59
N LEU A 86 -12.28 -5.01 19.48
CA LEU A 86 -10.87 -5.42 19.51
C LEU A 86 -9.98 -4.41 20.24
N LEU A 87 -10.22 -3.11 20.06
CA LEU A 87 -9.49 -2.07 20.78
C LEU A 87 -9.81 -2.08 22.28
N ASP A 88 -11.08 -2.22 22.63
CA ASP A 88 -11.55 -2.26 24.03
C ASP A 88 -11.03 -3.52 24.75
N THR A 89 -11.06 -4.69 24.09
CA THR A 89 -10.50 -5.93 24.64
C THR A 89 -8.98 -5.86 24.77
N SER A 90 -8.28 -5.28 23.79
CA SER A 90 -6.82 -5.07 23.89
C SER A 90 -6.47 -4.18 25.08
N ARG A 91 -7.25 -3.12 25.30
CA ARG A 91 -7.11 -2.22 26.44
C ARG A 91 -7.37 -2.92 27.77
N LEU A 92 -8.38 -3.78 27.83
CA LEU A 92 -8.66 -4.58 29.03
C LEU A 92 -7.50 -5.54 29.37
N ILE A 93 -6.92 -6.18 28.36
CA ILE A 93 -5.75 -7.07 28.52
C ILE A 93 -4.52 -6.25 28.97
N ASP A 94 -4.35 -5.06 28.42
CA ASP A 94 -3.30 -4.13 28.84
C ASP A 94 -3.50 -3.65 30.28
N GLU A 95 -4.72 -3.31 30.67
CA GLU A 95 -5.04 -2.86 32.03
C GLU A 95 -4.87 -3.99 33.04
N LEU A 96 -5.31 -5.22 32.71
CA LEU A 96 -5.13 -6.41 33.54
C LEU A 96 -3.65 -6.78 33.69
N SER A 97 -2.88 -6.73 32.59
CA SER A 97 -1.44 -6.98 32.63
C SER A 97 -0.68 -5.87 33.38
N ASN A 98 -1.11 -4.61 33.27
CA ASN A 98 -0.52 -3.50 34.02
C ASN A 98 -0.92 -3.47 35.50
N SER A 99 -2.10 -3.98 35.87
CA SER A 99 -2.54 -4.05 37.27
C SER A 99 -1.93 -5.22 38.01
N ALA A 100 -1.74 -6.37 37.34
CA ALA A 100 -1.10 -7.55 37.91
C ALA A 100 0.42 -7.43 38.05
N VAL A 101 1.05 -6.57 37.24
CA VAL A 101 2.52 -6.45 37.17
C VAL A 101 2.95 -5.13 37.84
N ALA A 102 3.67 -5.22 38.96
CA ALA A 102 4.12 -4.04 39.72
C ALA A 102 5.56 -3.60 39.37
N GLY A 103 5.82 -2.30 39.47
CA GLY A 103 7.17 -1.72 39.50
C GLY A 103 8.00 -1.93 38.22
N LYS A 104 9.15 -2.61 38.34
CA LYS A 104 10.14 -2.77 37.26
C LYS A 104 9.64 -3.61 36.09
N GLU A 105 8.75 -4.57 36.35
CA GLU A 105 8.22 -5.44 35.31
C GLU A 105 7.20 -4.70 34.44
N ARG A 106 6.41 -3.80 35.04
CA ARG A 106 5.49 -2.90 34.32
C ARG A 106 6.25 -2.01 33.34
N LEU A 107 7.37 -1.44 33.78
CA LEU A 107 8.23 -0.62 32.91
C LEU A 107 8.78 -1.43 31.73
N LYS A 108 9.25 -2.66 31.96
CA LYS A 108 9.73 -3.52 30.87
C LYS A 108 8.63 -3.88 29.87
N TYR A 109 7.42 -4.16 30.36
CA TYR A 109 6.27 -4.44 29.51
C TYR A 109 5.91 -3.24 28.64
N GLN A 110 5.82 -2.06 29.25
CA GLN A 110 5.57 -0.80 28.53
C GLN A 110 6.65 -0.51 27.49
N GLU A 111 7.93 -0.68 27.83
CA GLU A 111 9.03 -0.51 26.88
C GLU A 111 8.94 -1.48 25.70
N LYS A 112 8.60 -2.76 25.96
CA LYS A 112 8.41 -3.76 24.92
C LYS A 112 7.25 -3.40 24.00
N LYS A 113 6.14 -2.93 24.56
CA LYS A 113 4.97 -2.47 23.80
C LYS A 113 5.31 -1.24 22.95
N MET A 114 6.03 -0.27 23.50
CA MET A 114 6.48 0.90 22.75
C MET A 114 7.39 0.50 21.59
N MET A 115 8.32 -0.45 21.80
CA MET A 115 9.13 -1.00 20.70
C MET A 115 8.28 -1.71 19.64
N GLN A 116 7.24 -2.44 20.04
CA GLN A 116 6.30 -3.09 19.10
C GLN A 116 5.49 -2.08 18.28
N LEU A 117 5.14 -0.94 18.88
CA LEU A 117 4.46 0.18 18.23
C LEU A 117 5.39 1.03 17.33
N GLY A 118 6.67 0.68 17.24
CA GLY A 118 7.63 1.34 16.34
C GLY A 118 8.60 2.30 17.01
N LEU A 119 8.68 2.34 18.35
CA LEU A 119 9.77 3.06 19.02
C LEU A 119 11.10 2.36 18.75
N ASP A 120 12.10 3.14 18.32
CA ASP A 120 13.45 2.61 18.11
C ASP A 120 14.01 1.98 19.40
N LYS A 121 14.73 0.87 19.23
CA LYS A 121 15.36 0.16 20.34
C LYS A 121 16.32 1.11 21.06
N LYS A 122 16.20 1.18 22.40
CA LYS A 122 17.14 1.96 23.23
C LYS A 122 18.59 1.56 22.92
N LYS A 123 19.44 2.56 22.74
CA LYS A 123 20.88 2.34 22.51
C LYS A 123 21.47 1.59 23.70
N LYS A 124 22.17 0.49 23.43
CA LYS A 124 22.84 -0.31 24.47
C LYS A 124 23.93 0.56 25.12
N GLU A 125 24.01 0.53 26.45
CA GLU A 125 25.08 1.19 27.20
C GLU A 125 26.45 0.69 26.71
N ARG A 126 27.40 1.62 26.56
CA ARG A 126 28.77 1.29 26.15
C ARG A 126 29.47 0.57 27.30
N LYS A 127 29.85 -0.69 27.08
CA LYS A 127 30.61 -1.50 28.03
C LYS A 127 32.03 -1.72 27.51
N PRO A 128 33.03 -1.87 28.39
CA PRO A 128 34.37 -2.32 28.00
C PRO A 128 34.31 -3.65 27.24
N ARG A 129 35.21 -3.83 26.29
CA ARG A 129 35.22 -4.95 25.34
C ARG A 129 35.24 -6.30 26.04
N ASP A 130 36.11 -6.46 27.04
CA ASP A 130 36.30 -7.74 27.72
C ASP A 130 35.08 -8.11 28.56
N LEU A 131 34.48 -7.13 29.25
CA LEU A 131 33.22 -7.31 29.97
C LEU A 131 32.08 -7.68 29.02
N PHE A 132 32.03 -7.04 27.85
CA PHE A 132 31.00 -7.33 26.85
C PHE A 132 31.08 -8.79 26.37
N TYR A 133 32.26 -9.25 25.96
CA TYR A 133 32.44 -10.63 25.50
C TYR A 133 32.27 -11.65 26.63
N GLY A 134 32.76 -11.36 27.84
CA GLY A 134 32.56 -12.23 29.00
C GLY A 134 31.08 -12.40 29.36
N ILE A 135 30.26 -11.36 29.22
CA ILE A 135 28.80 -11.47 29.41
C ILE A 135 28.17 -12.33 28.30
N GLN A 136 28.60 -12.17 27.04
CA GLN A 136 28.07 -12.96 25.93
C GLN A 136 28.40 -14.45 26.09
N GLU A 137 29.64 -14.78 26.45
CA GLU A 137 30.07 -16.16 26.68
C GLU A 137 29.29 -16.81 27.82
N LYS A 138 29.09 -16.09 28.94
CA LYS A 138 28.24 -16.56 30.05
C LYS A 138 26.79 -16.82 29.64
N LYS A 139 26.25 -16.04 28.69
CA LYS A 139 24.89 -16.28 28.15
C LYS A 139 24.86 -17.52 27.26
N GLN A 140 25.85 -17.69 26.39
CA GLN A 140 25.95 -18.87 25.52
C GLN A 140 26.12 -20.16 26.33
N THR A 141 26.97 -20.16 27.34
CA THR A 141 27.18 -21.33 28.22
C THR A 141 25.96 -21.66 29.07
N LYS A 142 25.18 -20.66 29.52
CA LYS A 142 23.90 -20.91 30.19
C LYS A 142 22.87 -21.53 29.24
N ALA A 143 22.75 -21.01 28.03
CA ALA A 143 21.84 -21.54 27.04
C ALA A 143 22.21 -22.97 26.63
N SER A 144 23.50 -23.26 26.41
CA SER A 144 23.96 -24.62 26.07
C SER A 144 23.66 -25.61 27.19
N LYS A 145 23.91 -25.23 28.45
CA LYS A 145 23.56 -26.05 29.61
C LYS A 145 22.06 -26.30 29.72
N GLU A 146 21.22 -25.30 29.49
CA GLU A 146 19.76 -25.47 29.53
C GLU A 146 19.25 -26.35 28.38
N ILE A 147 19.85 -26.23 27.18
CA ILE A 147 19.57 -27.11 26.03
C ILE A 147 19.99 -28.56 26.33
N GLU A 148 21.17 -28.77 26.92
CA GLU A 148 21.64 -30.09 27.33
C GLU A 148 20.73 -30.70 28.40
N GLN A 149 20.31 -29.92 29.40
CA GLN A 149 19.34 -30.38 30.39
C GLN A 149 17.99 -30.75 29.77
N ALA A 150 17.48 -29.94 28.83
CA ALA A 150 16.26 -30.27 28.10
C ALA A 150 16.42 -31.54 27.24
N ARG A 151 17.62 -31.75 26.68
CA ARG A 151 17.97 -32.97 25.93
C ARG A 151 17.97 -34.19 26.83
N LEU A 152 18.61 -34.10 28.00
CA LEU A 152 18.67 -35.19 28.99
C LEU A 152 17.28 -35.54 29.54
N ARG A 153 16.41 -34.55 29.69
CA ARG A 153 15.01 -34.74 30.09
C ARG A 153 14.10 -35.27 28.96
N GLY A 154 14.60 -35.36 27.72
CA GLY A 154 13.82 -35.81 26.57
C GLY A 154 12.77 -34.81 26.06
N VAL A 155 12.83 -33.54 26.49
CA VAL A 155 11.85 -32.49 26.12
C VAL A 155 12.40 -31.52 25.07
N LEU A 156 13.62 -31.74 24.58
CA LEU A 156 14.23 -30.86 23.59
C LEU A 156 13.53 -30.99 22.23
N THR A 157 12.79 -29.96 21.87
CA THR A 157 12.26 -29.74 20.51
C THR A 157 12.91 -28.52 19.87
N ASN A 158 12.77 -28.35 18.56
CA ASN A 158 13.25 -27.15 17.87
C ASN A 158 12.63 -25.87 18.43
N SER A 159 11.34 -25.92 18.82
CA SER A 159 10.65 -24.80 19.45
C SER A 159 11.24 -24.47 20.83
N VAL A 160 11.45 -25.48 21.67
CA VAL A 160 12.04 -25.31 23.00
C VAL A 160 13.47 -24.79 22.90
N LYS A 161 14.27 -25.34 21.97
CA LYS A 161 15.63 -24.84 21.69
C LYS A 161 15.61 -23.36 21.34
N ARG A 162 14.72 -22.95 20.42
CA ARG A 162 14.58 -21.56 20.00
C ARG A 162 14.14 -20.66 21.16
N GLN A 163 13.20 -21.10 21.99
CA GLN A 163 12.77 -20.37 23.19
C GLN A 163 13.94 -20.16 24.18
N ILE A 164 14.77 -21.18 24.39
CA ILE A 164 15.96 -21.08 25.25
C ILE A 164 16.98 -20.09 24.64
N GLU A 165 17.22 -20.16 23.33
CA GLU A 165 18.10 -19.24 22.62
C GLU A 165 17.60 -17.78 22.67
N GLU A 166 16.30 -17.55 22.52
CA GLU A 166 15.65 -16.24 22.62
C GLU A 166 15.73 -15.70 24.06
N LYS A 167 15.44 -16.54 25.06
CA LYS A 167 15.53 -16.20 26.50
C LYS A 167 16.91 -15.71 26.90
N HIS A 168 17.97 -16.33 26.38
CA HIS A 168 19.37 -15.93 26.66
C HIS A 168 19.95 -14.94 25.64
N LEU A 169 19.15 -14.48 24.66
CA LEU A 169 19.57 -13.58 23.57
C LEU A 169 20.75 -14.13 22.76
N VAL A 170 20.84 -15.45 22.59
CA VAL A 170 21.91 -16.11 21.84
C VAL A 170 21.85 -15.80 20.35
N ALA A 171 20.63 -15.68 19.80
CA ALA A 171 20.43 -15.28 18.41
C ALA A 171 21.08 -13.91 18.10
N GLU A 172 20.85 -12.91 18.96
CA GLU A 172 21.48 -11.59 18.82
C GLU A 172 23.02 -11.67 18.89
N ILE A 173 23.57 -12.55 19.74
CA ILE A 173 25.01 -12.74 19.88
C ILE A 173 25.58 -13.36 18.59
N ASN A 174 24.89 -14.36 18.04
CA ASN A 174 25.32 -15.02 16.81
C ASN A 174 25.21 -14.09 15.59
N ASP A 175 24.20 -13.21 15.55
CA ASP A 175 24.08 -12.17 14.54
C ASP A 175 25.24 -11.14 14.65
N MET A 176 25.64 -10.81 15.87
CA MET A 176 26.82 -9.96 16.10
C MET A 176 28.12 -10.65 15.68
N LYS A 177 28.31 -11.93 16.01
CA LYS A 177 29.50 -12.71 15.61
C LYS A 177 29.59 -12.92 14.10
N SER A 178 28.46 -13.14 13.44
CA SER A 178 28.39 -13.29 11.98
C SER A 178 28.45 -11.95 11.23
N GLY A 179 28.50 -10.83 11.94
CA GLY A 179 28.59 -9.49 11.36
C GLY A 179 27.33 -9.07 10.61
N THR A 180 26.18 -9.65 10.95
CA THR A 180 24.84 -9.32 10.43
C THR A 180 24.09 -8.33 11.34
N GLY A 181 24.72 -7.87 12.43
CA GLY A 181 24.17 -6.84 13.32
C GLY A 181 23.79 -5.56 12.57
N SER A 182 22.49 -5.26 12.56
CA SER A 182 21.83 -4.02 12.13
C SER A 182 22.37 -3.37 10.85
N GLY A 183 21.79 -3.76 9.71
CA GLY A 183 21.65 -2.86 8.55
C GLY A 183 22.46 -3.15 7.29
N GLY A 184 23.30 -4.20 7.22
CA GLY A 184 24.30 -4.23 6.13
C GLY A 184 24.65 -5.55 5.46
N LYS A 185 24.16 -6.71 5.89
CA LYS A 185 24.46 -7.97 5.19
C LYS A 185 23.22 -8.84 5.08
N LYS A 186 22.38 -8.54 4.07
CA LYS A 186 21.70 -9.60 3.31
C LYS A 186 22.72 -10.71 3.16
N ARG A 187 22.34 -11.95 3.56
CA ARG A 187 23.09 -13.21 3.35
C ARG A 187 24.13 -12.93 2.27
N LYS A 188 25.42 -12.77 2.62
CA LYS A 188 26.46 -12.57 1.61
C LYS A 188 26.17 -13.67 0.59
N SER A 189 25.61 -13.32 -0.57
CA SER A 189 25.54 -14.26 -1.66
C SER A 189 26.98 -14.70 -1.75
N SER A 190 27.23 -16.00 -1.55
CA SER A 190 28.54 -16.60 -1.83
C SER A 190 28.99 -15.90 -3.09
N SER A 191 30.07 -15.11 -2.98
CA SER A 191 30.52 -14.21 -4.03
C SER A 191 30.43 -15.03 -5.30
N GLY A 192 29.45 -14.74 -6.16
CA GLY A 192 29.20 -15.56 -7.33
C GLY A 192 30.55 -15.66 -8.00
N GLY A 193 31.11 -16.87 -8.09
CA GLY A 193 32.47 -17.06 -8.57
C GLY A 193 32.64 -16.37 -9.93
N VAL A 194 33.87 -16.28 -10.43
CA VAL A 194 34.21 -15.55 -11.67
C VAL A 194 33.08 -15.63 -12.73
N ASN A 195 32.42 -14.50 -12.98
CA ASN A 195 31.34 -14.41 -13.94
C ASN A 195 31.94 -14.57 -15.35
N LEU A 196 31.71 -15.73 -15.97
CA LEU A 196 32.12 -16.00 -17.34
C LEU A 196 31.10 -15.38 -18.30
N ASP A 197 31.56 -14.44 -19.14
CA ASP A 197 30.73 -13.72 -20.10
C ASP A 197 30.10 -14.64 -21.17
N LYS A 198 30.75 -15.78 -21.48
CA LYS A 198 30.37 -16.68 -22.59
C LYS A 198 30.12 -18.13 -22.17
N GLY A 199 29.49 -18.36 -21.03
CA GLY A 199 29.06 -19.70 -20.64
C GLY A 199 28.79 -19.86 -19.17
N ARG A 200 28.34 -21.06 -18.78
CA ARG A 200 28.16 -21.45 -17.37
C ARG A 200 29.15 -22.54 -17.04
N PHE A 201 30.02 -22.30 -16.05
CA PHE A 201 30.90 -23.34 -15.53
C PHE A 201 30.19 -24.09 -14.41
N ARG A 202 30.03 -25.41 -14.54
CA ARG A 202 29.38 -26.27 -13.55
C ARG A 202 30.13 -27.59 -13.48
N ASN A 203 30.51 -28.01 -12.28
CA ASN A 203 31.16 -29.31 -12.00
C ASN A 203 32.39 -29.59 -12.90
N GLY A 204 33.28 -28.61 -13.06
CA GLY A 204 34.50 -28.77 -13.87
C GLY A 204 34.29 -28.68 -15.39
N THR A 205 33.05 -28.54 -15.86
CA THR A 205 32.72 -28.48 -17.29
C THR A 205 32.19 -27.08 -17.67
N LEU A 206 32.68 -26.54 -18.79
CA LEU A 206 32.20 -25.27 -19.36
C LEU A 206 31.05 -25.53 -20.34
N PHE A 207 29.85 -25.06 -19.99
CA PHE A 207 28.69 -25.10 -20.88
C PHE A 207 28.60 -23.81 -21.70
N VAL A 208 28.81 -23.92 -23.00
CA VAL A 208 28.71 -22.82 -23.96
C VAL A 208 27.43 -22.99 -24.79
N SER A 209 26.63 -21.93 -24.93
CA SER A 209 25.41 -21.99 -25.73
C SER A 209 25.73 -22.04 -27.23
N LYS A 210 24.91 -22.77 -28.02
CA LYS A 210 25.04 -22.80 -29.49
C LYS A 210 24.99 -21.40 -30.11
N ALA A 211 24.23 -20.47 -29.51
CA ALA A 211 24.17 -19.08 -29.94
C ALA A 211 25.51 -18.34 -29.76
N ALA A 212 26.20 -18.56 -28.63
CA ALA A 212 27.52 -17.98 -28.40
C ALA A 212 28.58 -18.53 -29.38
N ILE A 213 28.49 -19.83 -29.71
CA ILE A 213 29.34 -20.47 -30.72
C ILE A 213 29.12 -19.81 -32.10
N LYS A 214 27.87 -19.76 -32.57
CA LYS A 214 27.52 -19.13 -33.85
C LYS A 214 27.92 -17.66 -33.94
N LYS A 215 27.79 -16.89 -32.85
CA LYS A 215 28.20 -15.48 -32.80
C LYS A 215 29.71 -15.33 -33.01
N ASN A 216 30.52 -16.19 -32.38
CA ASN A 216 31.97 -16.18 -32.61
C ASN A 216 32.36 -16.69 -34.01
N GLU A 217 31.62 -17.62 -34.60
CA GLU A 217 31.86 -18.07 -35.98
C GLU A 217 31.57 -16.96 -37.01
N THR A 218 30.47 -16.22 -36.84
CA THR A 218 30.10 -15.12 -37.76
C THR A 218 31.04 -13.92 -37.65
N THR A 219 31.61 -13.64 -36.48
CA THR A 219 32.64 -12.60 -36.34
C THR A 219 33.91 -12.94 -37.11
N ASN A 220 34.31 -14.21 -37.13
CA ASN A 220 35.49 -14.66 -37.91
C ASN A 220 35.26 -14.61 -39.43
N LYS A 221 34.04 -14.88 -39.89
CA LYS A 221 33.71 -14.76 -41.32
C LYS A 221 33.72 -13.31 -41.82
N LYS A 222 33.27 -12.35 -40.98
CA LYS A 222 33.30 -10.92 -41.31
C LYS A 222 34.72 -10.32 -41.29
N SER A 223 35.63 -10.84 -40.46
CA SER A 223 37.02 -10.37 -40.44
C SER A 223 37.85 -10.94 -41.60
N ALA A 224 37.54 -12.16 -42.06
CA ALA A 224 38.18 -12.76 -43.23
C ALA A 224 37.80 -12.04 -44.55
N PHE A 225 36.53 -11.65 -44.71
CA PHE A 225 36.05 -10.93 -45.91
C PHE A 225 36.56 -9.48 -46.02
N ARG A 226 37.11 -8.91 -44.94
CA ARG A 226 37.71 -7.56 -44.94
C ARG A 226 39.23 -7.55 -45.20
N ARG A 227 39.83 -8.72 -45.42
CA ARG A 227 41.27 -8.89 -45.69
C ARG A 227 41.57 -9.39 -47.12
N SER A 228 40.56 -9.47 -47.99
CA SER A 228 40.72 -9.68 -49.44
C SER A 228 40.57 -8.37 -50.18
#